data_AF-F4LUK0-F1
#
_entry.id   AF-F4LUK0-F1
#
_cell.length_a   1.000
_cell.length_b   1.000
_cell.length_c   1.000
_cell.angle_alpha   90.00
_cell.angle_beta   90.00
_cell.angle_gamma   90.00
#
_symmetry.space_group_name_H-M   'P 1'
#
loop_
_entity.id
_entity.type
_entity.pdbx_description
1 polymer ?
#
loop_
_entity_poly.entity_id
_entity_poly.type
_entity_poly.pdbx_seq_one_letter_code
_entity_poly.pdbx_strand_id
1 'polypeptide(L)'
;MNKLFYGYIGITVLLGILAIILRSNIIVLCIIIMSNILFSLLTIWTIVKSFSCLQGNLNEIVNGQLNINIKRSKIKIIDQIGQTINSYLVKIRKLICQYQNFSEKAINQSNSIKKQAESIKDTSREIALTVQSIAEAVTNQAASTSEVKENIEVFSKEVDEICQNARLSVDVAKDSKNIVKESFETFRETFKELEGIKNYNDKVLEDMEILDKSVRQISAITEAVEEIASQTHLLALNASIEAARAGEAGKGFAVVAEEVSKLADNSSDSAKKIKELVNSIISEIKGLAVDIKGQADVISKNAVYAQKALEKSDGISKAMDDNIKATNAIVKLTEDQRAKIEDITCAIDVINQITQHNAATSQEITASTQEQQSIIEMIYDSIVYLNNAIEYSNSIISDFTKGFKITPEIKEKVDKAKQLVEEISTSHEILNLKGEELRKYLISKQNSVDFIELISFINKDGYQEVTSEDVPEEHRDVSARPYFLKAISGETFISEVYVSTFTNNYNITIAVPIFKNNATVGAVLADINLNQN
;
A
#
# COMPACT_ATOMS: atom_id res chain seq x y z
N MET A 1 -36.13 70.06 39.84
CA MET A 1 -36.86 70.32 41.10
C MET A 1 -37.40 71.74 41.18
N ASN A 2 -36.63 72.77 40.75
CA ASN A 2 -36.91 74.12 41.26
C ASN A 2 -38.15 74.85 40.71
N LYS A 3 -38.45 74.86 39.41
CA LYS A 3 -39.49 75.81 38.92
C LYS A 3 -40.94 75.49 39.32
N LEU A 4 -41.34 74.21 39.29
CA LEU A 4 -42.71 73.79 39.66
C LEU A 4 -42.90 73.73 41.18
N PHE A 5 -41.91 73.25 41.92
CA PHE A 5 -41.97 73.17 43.39
C PHE A 5 -41.79 74.54 44.04
N TYR A 6 -40.87 75.38 43.56
CA TYR A 6 -40.74 76.76 44.03
C TYR A 6 -41.84 77.64 43.48
N GLY A 7 -42.42 77.31 42.31
CA GLY A 7 -43.66 77.93 41.83
C GLY A 7 -44.85 77.58 42.72
N TYR A 8 -44.97 76.31 43.13
CA TYR A 8 -45.99 75.86 44.07
C TYR A 8 -45.83 76.54 45.43
N ILE A 9 -44.63 76.48 46.01
CA ILE A 9 -44.29 77.16 47.27
C ILE A 9 -44.48 78.67 47.14
N GLY A 10 -44.00 79.27 46.05
CA GLY A 10 -44.12 80.71 45.82
C GLY A 10 -45.56 81.18 45.72
N ILE A 11 -46.41 80.48 44.97
CA ILE A 11 -47.84 80.81 44.82
C ILE A 11 -48.60 80.52 46.11
N THR A 12 -48.32 79.41 46.80
CA THR A 12 -49.00 79.07 48.07
C THR A 12 -48.61 80.02 49.20
N VAL A 13 -47.33 80.41 49.30
CA VAL A 13 -46.85 81.42 50.25
C VAL A 13 -47.43 82.80 49.90
N LEU A 14 -47.46 83.18 48.62
CA LEU A 14 -48.07 84.45 48.17
C LEU A 14 -49.57 84.50 48.51
N LEU A 15 -50.33 83.44 48.20
CA LEU A 15 -51.75 83.31 48.56
C LEU A 15 -51.95 83.31 50.08
N GLY A 16 -51.04 82.67 50.83
CA GLY A 16 -51.05 82.68 52.30
C GLY A 16 -50.81 84.08 52.89
N ILE A 17 -49.84 84.82 52.36
CA ILE A 17 -49.57 86.21 52.76
C ILE A 17 -50.75 87.12 52.40
N LEU A 18 -51.33 86.99 51.20
CA LEU A 18 -52.54 87.72 50.79
C LEU A 18 -53.72 87.42 51.71
N ALA A 19 -53.91 86.17 52.14
CA ALA A 19 -54.96 85.78 53.08
C ALA A 19 -54.79 86.48 54.44
N ILE A 20 -53.55 86.64 54.93
CA ILE A 20 -53.25 87.34 56.19
C ILE A 20 -53.54 88.85 56.07
N ILE A 21 -53.14 89.49 54.96
CA ILE A 21 -53.30 90.93 54.73
C ILE A 21 -54.78 91.31 54.54
N LEU A 22 -55.55 90.49 53.81
CA LEU A 22 -56.94 90.78 53.43
C LEU A 22 -57.97 90.19 54.40
N ARG A 23 -57.56 89.82 55.62
CA ARG A 23 -58.39 89.14 56.63
C ARG A 23 -59.66 89.88 57.07
N SER A 24 -59.72 91.21 56.87
CA SER A 24 -60.87 92.03 57.26
C SER A 24 -62.10 91.83 56.37
N ASN A 25 -61.93 91.22 55.18
CA ASN A 25 -63.00 90.94 54.24
C ASN A 25 -63.20 89.44 54.06
N ILE A 26 -64.23 88.89 54.73
CA ILE A 26 -64.53 87.46 54.78
C ILE A 26 -64.71 86.85 53.39
N ILE A 27 -65.33 87.58 52.44
CA ILE A 27 -65.57 87.09 51.08
C ILE A 27 -64.24 86.91 50.33
N VAL A 28 -63.34 87.89 50.44
CA VAL A 28 -62.01 87.84 49.79
C VAL A 28 -61.14 86.73 50.39
N LEU A 29 -61.21 86.53 51.71
CA LEU A 29 -60.51 85.45 52.40
C LEU A 29 -60.96 84.07 51.91
N CYS A 30 -62.27 83.85 51.76
CA CYS A 30 -62.82 82.60 51.23
C CYS A 30 -62.36 82.32 49.79
N ILE A 31 -62.31 83.35 48.93
CA ILE A 31 -61.83 83.22 47.54
C ILE A 31 -60.35 82.83 47.50
N ILE A 32 -59.51 83.44 48.34
CA ILE A 32 -58.08 83.14 48.40
C ILE A 32 -57.85 81.70 48.90
N ILE A 33 -58.54 81.27 49.95
CA ILE A 33 -58.47 79.90 50.46
C ILE A 33 -58.93 78.90 49.39
N MET A 34 -60.05 79.17 48.72
CA MET A 34 -60.57 78.32 47.64
C MET A 34 -59.59 78.23 46.47
N SER A 35 -58.96 79.34 46.08
CA SER A 35 -57.95 79.36 45.02
C SER A 35 -56.69 78.56 45.37
N ASN A 36 -56.27 78.58 46.65
CA ASN A 36 -55.12 77.82 47.14
C ASN A 36 -55.42 76.31 47.17
N ILE A 37 -56.61 75.92 47.62
CA ILE A 37 -57.10 74.54 47.58
C ILE A 37 -57.17 74.07 46.13
N LEU A 38 -57.76 74.86 45.23
CA LEU A 38 -57.89 74.51 43.81
C LEU A 38 -56.51 74.36 43.13
N PHE A 39 -55.57 75.26 43.41
CA PHE A 39 -54.20 75.19 42.90
C PHE A 39 -53.43 73.98 43.46
N SER A 40 -53.61 73.66 44.74
CA SER A 40 -53.04 72.45 45.36
C SER A 40 -53.62 71.18 44.77
N LEU A 41 -54.94 71.10 44.57
CA LEU A 41 -55.57 69.97 43.89
C LEU A 41 -55.08 69.82 42.45
N LEU A 42 -54.91 70.93 41.72
CA LEU A 42 -54.41 70.90 40.33
C LEU A 42 -52.96 70.42 40.23
N THR A 43 -52.10 70.83 41.15
CA THR A 43 -50.70 70.38 41.19
C THR A 43 -50.57 68.91 41.61
N ILE A 44 -51.31 68.48 42.64
CA ILE A 44 -51.40 67.06 43.05
C ILE A 44 -51.92 66.23 41.88
N TRP A 45 -53.01 66.65 41.23
CA TRP A 45 -53.57 65.95 40.07
C TRP A 45 -52.55 65.81 38.94
N THR A 46 -51.77 66.85 38.64
CA THR A 46 -50.74 66.82 37.60
C THR A 46 -49.60 65.84 37.94
N ILE A 47 -49.18 65.79 39.20
CA ILE A 47 -48.15 64.86 39.69
C ILE A 47 -48.66 63.43 39.66
N VAL A 48 -49.84 63.18 40.25
CA VAL A 48 -50.48 61.85 40.29
C VAL A 48 -50.72 61.32 38.88
N LYS A 49 -51.23 62.15 37.97
CA LYS A 49 -51.42 61.76 36.56
C LYS A 49 -50.11 61.39 35.88
N SER A 50 -49.04 62.16 36.11
CA SER A 50 -47.72 61.88 35.54
C SER A 50 -47.10 60.60 36.10
N PHE A 51 -47.27 60.33 37.40
CA PHE A 51 -46.78 59.13 38.05
C PHE A 51 -47.58 57.89 37.63
N SER A 52 -48.91 58.01 37.55
CA SER A 52 -49.79 56.96 37.06
C SER A 52 -49.46 56.57 35.60
N CYS A 53 -49.14 57.56 34.75
CA CYS A 53 -48.67 57.30 33.39
C CYS A 53 -47.31 56.58 33.37
N LEU A 54 -46.36 57.00 34.22
CA LEU A 54 -45.07 56.31 34.35
C LEU A 54 -45.25 54.86 34.85
N GLN A 55 -46.11 54.64 35.84
CA GLN A 55 -46.42 53.31 36.38
C GLN A 55 -47.09 52.42 35.32
N GLY A 56 -48.00 52.96 34.52
CA GLY A 56 -48.62 52.25 33.41
C GLY A 56 -47.57 51.78 32.39
N ASN A 57 -46.71 52.69 31.93
CA ASN A 57 -45.62 52.35 30.99
C ASN A 57 -44.67 51.30 31.59
N LEU A 58 -44.31 51.42 32.87
CA LEU A 58 -43.46 50.44 33.56
C LEU A 58 -44.13 49.06 33.64
N ASN A 59 -45.43 49.00 33.92
CA ASN A 59 -46.16 47.73 33.91
C ASN A 59 -46.18 47.10 32.51
N GLU A 60 -46.34 47.89 31.46
CA GLU A 60 -46.29 47.37 30.08
C GLU A 60 -44.88 46.86 29.75
N ILE A 61 -43.83 47.60 30.10
CA ILE A 61 -42.42 47.20 29.94
C ILE A 61 -42.12 45.89 30.67
N VAL A 62 -42.54 45.76 31.93
CA VAL A 62 -42.33 44.54 32.75
C VAL A 62 -43.08 43.35 32.15
N ASN A 63 -44.23 43.59 31.53
CA ASN A 63 -44.98 42.58 30.78
C ASN A 63 -44.46 42.39 29.35
N GLY A 64 -43.21 42.78 29.03
CA GLY A 64 -42.56 42.46 27.75
C GLY A 64 -42.81 43.43 26.60
N GLN A 65 -43.51 44.55 26.82
CA GLN A 65 -43.63 45.64 25.84
C GLN A 65 -42.40 46.55 25.88
N LEU A 66 -41.24 45.97 25.57
CA LEU A 66 -39.99 46.71 25.64
C LEU A 66 -39.85 47.73 24.52
N ASN A 67 -40.76 47.81 23.53
CA ASN A 67 -40.78 48.78 22.42
C ASN A 67 -41.29 50.18 22.83
N ILE A 68 -41.88 50.32 24.03
CA ILE A 68 -42.43 51.58 24.50
C ILE A 68 -41.32 52.50 24.98
N ASN A 69 -41.39 53.79 24.62
CA ASN A 69 -40.58 54.84 25.23
C ASN A 69 -41.43 55.66 26.20
N ILE A 70 -40.89 55.96 27.37
CA ILE A 70 -41.54 56.85 28.33
C ILE A 70 -41.50 58.27 27.79
N LYS A 71 -42.69 58.80 27.49
CA LYS A 71 -42.90 60.15 26.96
C LYS A 71 -42.44 61.24 27.93
N ARG A 72 -42.02 62.38 27.38
CA ARG A 72 -41.55 63.53 28.18
C ARG A 72 -42.61 64.00 29.17
N SER A 73 -42.23 64.15 30.43
CA SER A 73 -43.11 64.69 31.46
C SER A 73 -42.90 66.20 31.61
N LYS A 74 -43.99 66.94 31.90
CA LYS A 74 -43.89 68.35 32.30
C LYS A 74 -43.15 68.53 33.63
N ILE A 75 -43.02 67.45 34.41
CA ILE A 75 -42.29 67.42 35.68
C ILE A 75 -40.87 66.92 35.41
N LYS A 76 -39.88 67.83 35.54
CA LYS A 76 -38.45 67.56 35.24
C LYS A 76 -37.90 66.27 35.87
N ILE A 77 -38.30 65.92 37.10
CA ILE A 77 -37.79 64.72 37.78
C ILE A 77 -38.35 63.44 37.15
N ILE A 78 -39.66 63.43 36.85
CA ILE A 78 -40.32 62.29 36.19
C ILE A 78 -39.75 62.13 34.77
N ASP A 79 -39.47 63.24 34.10
CA ASP A 79 -38.81 63.26 32.78
C ASP A 79 -37.40 62.63 32.83
N GLN A 80 -36.57 62.99 33.84
CA GLN A 80 -35.23 62.40 34.03
C GLN A 80 -35.30 60.89 34.31
N ILE A 81 -36.27 60.44 35.11
CA ILE A 81 -36.51 59.01 35.36
C ILE A 81 -36.89 58.30 34.06
N GLY A 82 -37.83 58.87 33.29
CA GLY A 82 -38.23 58.35 31.99
C GLY A 82 -37.07 58.21 31.01
N GLN A 83 -36.21 59.23 30.90
CA GLN A 83 -35.01 59.19 30.05
C GLN A 83 -34.02 58.10 30.47
N THR A 84 -33.84 57.91 31.79
CA THR A 84 -32.95 56.87 32.32
C THR A 84 -33.48 55.47 32.02
N ILE A 85 -34.79 55.27 32.19
CA ILE A 85 -35.45 54.00 31.82
C ILE A 85 -35.35 53.75 30.32
N ASN A 86 -35.61 54.75 29.46
CA ASN A 86 -35.46 54.60 28.02
C ASN A 86 -34.03 54.19 27.63
N SER A 87 -33.02 54.82 28.26
CA SER A 87 -31.61 54.45 28.05
C SER A 87 -31.30 53.01 28.49
N TYR A 88 -31.96 52.53 29.56
CA TYR A 88 -31.85 51.15 30.01
C TYR A 88 -32.56 50.16 29.07
N LEU A 89 -33.73 50.51 28.54
CA LEU A 89 -34.45 49.71 27.54
C LEU A 89 -33.59 49.49 26.29
N VAL A 90 -32.90 50.51 25.80
CA VAL A 90 -31.97 50.37 24.68
C VAL A 90 -30.87 49.34 24.99
N LYS A 91 -30.29 49.38 26.21
CA LYS A 91 -29.28 48.39 26.62
C LYS A 91 -29.83 46.97 26.71
N ILE A 92 -31.05 46.79 27.22
CA ILE A 92 -31.71 45.48 27.31
C ILE A 92 -32.01 44.93 25.91
N ARG A 93 -32.58 45.75 25.02
CA ARG A 93 -32.82 45.35 23.62
C ARG A 93 -31.53 44.93 22.94
N LYS A 94 -30.46 45.70 23.10
CA LYS A 94 -29.13 45.36 22.57
C LYS A 94 -28.61 44.03 23.12
N LEU A 95 -28.77 43.77 24.42
CA LEU A 95 -28.38 42.51 25.04
C LEU A 95 -29.16 41.32 24.46
N ILE A 96 -30.49 41.44 24.34
CA ILE A 96 -31.36 40.42 23.74
C ILE A 96 -30.89 40.09 22.32
N CYS A 97 -30.65 41.11 21.51
CA CYS A 97 -30.23 40.97 20.13
C CYS A 97 -28.85 40.29 20.01
N GLN A 98 -27.87 40.77 20.78
CA GLN A 98 -26.52 40.18 20.80
C GLN A 98 -26.56 38.72 21.25
N TYR A 99 -27.41 38.38 22.23
CA TYR A 99 -27.58 37.02 22.70
C TYR A 99 -28.21 36.11 21.65
N GLN A 100 -29.28 36.54 20.99
CA GLN A 100 -29.95 35.77 19.94
C GLN A 100 -28.97 35.43 18.80
N ASN A 101 -28.18 36.42 18.35
CA ASN A 101 -27.13 36.19 17.35
C ASN A 101 -26.04 35.22 17.84
N PHE A 102 -25.62 35.34 19.10
CA PHE A 102 -24.64 34.43 19.69
C PHE A 102 -25.17 32.99 19.72
N SER A 103 -26.41 32.80 20.17
CA SER A 103 -27.09 31.51 20.21
C SER A 103 -27.15 30.86 18.82
N GLU A 104 -27.60 31.61 17.81
CA GLU A 104 -27.68 31.10 16.43
C GLU A 104 -26.31 30.65 15.90
N LYS A 105 -25.27 31.46 16.11
CA LYS A 105 -23.89 31.10 15.74
C LYS A 105 -23.41 29.87 16.51
N ALA A 106 -23.72 29.76 17.80
CA ALA A 106 -23.32 28.62 18.62
C ALA A 106 -24.01 27.31 18.19
N ILE A 107 -25.30 27.35 17.84
CA ILE A 107 -26.03 26.19 17.28
C ILE A 107 -25.42 25.76 15.94
N ASN A 108 -25.13 26.71 15.05
CA ASN A 108 -24.50 26.41 13.76
C ASN A 108 -23.11 25.78 13.94
N GLN A 109 -22.31 26.29 14.88
CA GLN A 109 -21.01 25.72 15.21
C GLN A 109 -21.14 24.32 15.80
N SER A 110 -22.08 24.10 16.72
CA SER A 110 -22.41 22.81 17.32
C SER A 110 -22.77 21.75 16.26
N ASN A 111 -23.61 22.13 15.29
CA ASN A 111 -23.95 21.27 14.16
C ASN A 111 -22.76 20.95 13.25
N SER A 112 -21.84 21.90 13.06
CA SER A 112 -20.60 21.66 12.31
C SER A 112 -19.67 20.68 13.03
N ILE A 113 -19.50 20.83 14.35
CA ILE A 113 -18.72 19.90 15.18
C ILE A 113 -19.35 18.50 15.13
N LYS A 114 -20.69 18.40 15.19
CA LYS A 114 -21.39 17.12 15.04
C LYS A 114 -21.03 16.41 13.74
N LYS A 115 -21.10 17.10 12.60
CA LYS A 115 -20.74 16.53 11.29
C LYS A 115 -19.28 16.09 11.24
N GLN A 116 -18.36 16.87 11.81
CA GLN A 116 -16.95 16.51 11.90
C GLN A 116 -16.74 15.25 12.75
N ALA A 117 -17.44 15.14 13.89
CA ALA A 117 -17.40 13.95 14.74
C ALA A 117 -17.97 12.70 14.03
N GLU A 118 -19.03 12.84 13.24
CA GLU A 118 -19.56 11.78 12.35
C GLU A 118 -18.49 11.33 11.34
N SER A 119 -17.80 12.26 10.67
CA SER A 119 -16.73 11.92 9.73
C SER A 119 -15.55 11.22 10.41
N ILE A 120 -15.11 11.69 11.58
CA ILE A 120 -14.03 11.04 12.33
C ILE A 120 -14.42 9.61 12.72
N LYS A 121 -15.68 9.39 13.13
CA LYS A 121 -16.19 8.05 13.46
C LYS A 121 -16.09 7.08 12.29
N ASP A 122 -16.48 7.54 11.10
CA ASP A 122 -16.42 6.72 9.90
C ASP A 122 -14.97 6.41 9.52
N THR A 123 -14.06 7.40 9.57
CA THR A 123 -12.63 7.18 9.34
C THR A 123 -12.01 6.23 10.37
N SER A 124 -12.33 6.35 11.67
CA SER A 124 -11.86 5.42 12.69
C SER A 124 -12.35 3.99 12.43
N ARG A 125 -13.57 3.82 11.90
CA ARG A 125 -14.08 2.49 11.50
C ARG A 125 -13.29 1.91 10.32
N GLU A 126 -12.96 2.71 9.33
CA GLU A 126 -12.12 2.29 8.19
C GLU A 126 -10.71 1.90 8.64
N ILE A 127 -10.13 2.65 9.59
CA ILE A 127 -8.85 2.32 10.21
C ILE A 127 -8.93 0.97 10.91
N ALA A 128 -9.97 0.71 11.71
CA ALA A 128 -10.16 -0.57 12.39
C ALA A 128 -10.23 -1.76 11.41
N LEU A 129 -10.97 -1.62 10.31
CA LEU A 129 -11.04 -2.66 9.26
C LEU A 129 -9.68 -2.90 8.60
N THR A 130 -8.95 -1.83 8.32
CA THR A 130 -7.61 -1.90 7.71
C THR A 130 -6.64 -2.62 8.65
N VAL A 131 -6.68 -2.30 9.94
CA VAL A 131 -5.84 -2.95 10.97
C VAL A 131 -6.17 -4.44 11.11
N GLN A 132 -7.44 -4.82 11.01
CA GLN A 132 -7.82 -6.24 10.98
C GLN A 132 -7.20 -6.96 9.78
N SER A 133 -7.27 -6.38 8.57
CA SER A 133 -6.61 -6.96 7.39
C SER A 133 -5.10 -7.05 7.54
N ILE A 134 -4.46 -6.06 8.19
CA ILE A 134 -3.02 -6.11 8.51
C ILE A 134 -2.74 -7.27 9.48
N ALA A 135 -3.54 -7.46 10.53
CA ALA A 135 -3.36 -8.56 11.48
C ALA A 135 -3.48 -9.95 10.82
N GLU A 136 -4.43 -10.11 9.89
CA GLU A 136 -4.56 -11.33 9.07
C GLU A 136 -3.33 -11.52 8.17
N ALA A 137 -2.86 -10.46 7.50
CA ALA A 137 -1.66 -10.50 6.68
C ALA A 137 -0.40 -10.86 7.47
N VAL A 138 -0.25 -10.32 8.69
CA VAL A 138 0.85 -10.64 9.61
C VAL A 138 0.82 -12.11 10.02
N THR A 139 -0.38 -12.66 10.28
CA THR A 139 -0.54 -14.08 10.63
C THR A 139 -0.14 -14.99 9.46
N ASN A 140 -0.59 -14.65 8.25
CA ASN A 140 -0.19 -15.38 7.04
C ASN A 140 1.31 -15.26 6.76
N GLN A 141 1.89 -14.07 6.94
CA GLN A 141 3.32 -13.84 6.77
C GLN A 141 4.14 -14.68 7.75
N ALA A 142 3.72 -14.77 9.01
CA ALA A 142 4.37 -15.64 9.99
C ALA A 142 4.34 -17.11 9.57
N ALA A 143 3.18 -17.60 9.12
CA ALA A 143 3.04 -18.98 8.65
C ALA A 143 3.94 -19.26 7.43
N SER A 144 3.90 -18.42 6.41
CA SER A 144 4.76 -18.55 5.22
C SER A 144 6.24 -18.46 5.57
N THR A 145 6.63 -17.55 6.46
CA THR A 145 8.04 -17.42 6.88
C THR A 145 8.52 -18.67 7.62
N SER A 146 7.66 -19.29 8.44
CA SER A 146 7.96 -20.57 9.09
C SER A 146 8.14 -21.70 8.08
N GLU A 147 7.29 -21.78 7.06
CA GLU A 147 7.39 -22.78 5.99
C GLU A 147 8.68 -22.59 5.16
N VAL A 148 9.03 -21.36 4.79
CA VAL A 148 10.30 -21.08 4.10
C VAL A 148 11.49 -21.50 4.96
N LYS A 149 11.46 -21.26 6.27
CA LYS A 149 12.52 -21.69 7.18
C LYS A 149 12.71 -23.21 7.16
N GLU A 150 11.62 -23.97 7.28
CA GLU A 150 11.67 -25.43 7.24
C GLU A 150 12.23 -25.93 5.90
N ASN A 151 11.78 -25.36 4.78
CA ASN A 151 12.29 -25.70 3.45
C ASN A 151 13.79 -25.39 3.30
N ILE A 152 14.28 -24.30 3.91
CA ILE A 152 15.70 -23.95 3.89
C ILE A 152 16.54 -24.91 4.75
N GLU A 153 16.02 -25.38 5.88
CA GLU A 153 16.69 -26.42 6.68
C GLU A 153 16.82 -27.73 5.91
N VAL A 154 15.76 -28.15 5.21
CA VAL A 154 15.79 -29.32 4.31
C VAL A 154 16.80 -29.09 3.18
N PHE A 155 16.73 -27.95 2.50
CA PHE A 155 17.64 -27.62 1.39
C PHE A 155 19.11 -27.58 1.83
N SER A 156 19.39 -27.08 3.03
CA SER A 156 20.74 -27.11 3.61
C SER A 156 21.27 -28.52 3.75
N LYS A 157 20.42 -29.46 4.20
CA LYS A 157 20.80 -30.86 4.34
C LYS A 157 21.05 -31.52 2.99
N GLU A 158 20.22 -31.22 1.99
CA GLU A 158 20.39 -31.74 0.63
C GLU A 158 21.70 -31.23 -0.02
N VAL A 159 22.05 -29.96 0.18
CA VAL A 159 23.33 -29.39 -0.31
C VAL A 159 24.53 -30.07 0.35
N ASP A 160 24.48 -30.33 1.67
CA ASP A 160 25.52 -31.07 2.37
C ASP A 160 25.67 -32.51 1.82
N GLU A 161 24.56 -33.19 1.53
CA GLU A 161 24.56 -34.53 0.93
C GLU A 161 25.14 -34.53 -0.49
N ILE A 162 24.80 -33.55 -1.33
CA ILE A 162 25.39 -33.39 -2.66
C ILE A 162 26.90 -33.17 -2.56
N CYS A 163 27.36 -32.32 -1.64
CA CYS A 163 28.78 -32.06 -1.42
C CYS A 163 29.53 -33.34 -1.01
N GLN A 164 28.95 -34.13 -0.10
CA GLN A 164 29.52 -35.41 0.33
C GLN A 164 29.61 -36.41 -0.82
N ASN A 165 28.53 -36.57 -1.60
CA ASN A 165 28.50 -37.48 -2.75
C ASN A 165 29.47 -37.05 -3.86
N ALA A 166 29.64 -35.75 -4.07
CA ALA A 166 30.62 -35.20 -4.99
C ALA A 166 32.06 -35.50 -4.53
N ARG A 167 32.38 -35.33 -3.24
CA ARG A 167 33.70 -35.68 -2.69
C ARG A 167 34.00 -37.18 -2.83
N LEU A 168 33.03 -38.04 -2.50
CA LEU A 168 33.16 -39.49 -2.70
C LEU A 168 33.40 -39.84 -4.17
N SER A 169 32.69 -39.17 -5.09
CA SER A 169 32.86 -39.39 -6.54
C SER A 169 34.26 -38.97 -7.04
N VAL A 170 34.85 -37.91 -6.48
CA VAL A 170 36.25 -37.52 -6.75
C VAL A 170 37.21 -38.62 -6.32
N ASP A 171 37.02 -39.18 -5.13
CA ASP A 171 37.90 -40.23 -4.60
C ASP A 171 37.80 -41.52 -5.43
N VAL A 172 36.57 -41.96 -5.75
CA VAL A 172 36.33 -43.11 -6.63
C VAL A 172 36.94 -42.91 -8.02
N ALA A 173 36.86 -41.69 -8.59
CA ALA A 173 37.46 -41.39 -9.88
C ALA A 173 39.00 -41.41 -9.85
N LYS A 174 39.62 -40.92 -8.75
CA LYS A 174 41.07 -41.02 -8.54
C LYS A 174 41.52 -42.47 -8.41
N ASP A 175 40.82 -43.27 -7.62
CA ASP A 175 41.14 -44.68 -7.43
C ASP A 175 40.98 -45.45 -8.75
N SER A 176 39.90 -45.20 -9.49
CA SER A 176 39.69 -45.77 -10.82
C SER A 176 40.82 -45.40 -11.78
N LYS A 177 41.28 -44.15 -11.76
CA LYS A 177 42.42 -43.71 -12.57
C LYS A 177 43.71 -44.46 -12.20
N ASN A 178 43.96 -44.69 -10.92
CA ASN A 178 45.12 -45.44 -10.45
C ASN A 178 45.05 -46.91 -10.88
N ILE A 179 43.90 -47.57 -10.73
CA ILE A 179 43.67 -48.95 -11.17
C ILE A 179 43.89 -49.09 -12.67
N VAL A 180 43.35 -48.16 -13.48
CA VAL A 180 43.57 -48.14 -14.93
C VAL A 180 45.06 -48.01 -15.24
N LYS A 181 45.77 -47.08 -14.60
CA LYS A 181 47.21 -46.91 -14.79
C LYS A 181 48.00 -48.19 -14.50
N GLU A 182 47.76 -48.82 -13.35
CA GLU A 182 48.43 -50.06 -12.95
C GLU A 182 48.12 -51.23 -13.89
N SER A 183 46.85 -51.36 -14.30
CA SER A 183 46.41 -52.39 -15.24
C SER A 183 47.12 -52.27 -16.59
N PHE A 184 47.31 -51.04 -17.08
CA PHE A 184 47.98 -50.79 -18.36
C PHE A 184 49.51 -50.84 -18.28
N GLU A 185 50.10 -50.61 -17.11
CA GLU A 185 51.52 -50.90 -16.85
C GLU A 185 51.76 -52.42 -16.99
N THR A 186 50.89 -53.25 -16.37
CA THR A 186 50.95 -54.71 -16.45
C THR A 186 50.75 -55.22 -17.88
N PHE A 187 49.82 -54.62 -18.63
CA PHE A 187 49.65 -54.93 -20.05
C PHE A 187 50.91 -54.60 -20.85
N ARG A 188 51.52 -53.43 -20.62
CA ARG A 188 52.76 -53.04 -21.32
C ARG A 188 53.88 -54.04 -21.08
N GLU A 189 54.05 -54.53 -19.85
CA GLU A 189 55.03 -55.59 -19.55
C GLU A 189 54.71 -56.89 -20.30
N THR A 190 53.44 -57.31 -20.32
CA THR A 190 53.00 -58.51 -21.04
C THR A 190 53.30 -58.43 -22.53
N PHE A 191 53.15 -57.26 -23.15
CA PHE A 191 53.47 -57.07 -24.57
C PHE A 191 54.96 -57.06 -24.87
N LYS A 192 55.78 -56.58 -23.93
CA LYS A 192 57.24 -56.69 -24.03
C LYS A 192 57.70 -58.15 -24.01
N GLU A 193 57.07 -58.99 -23.19
CA GLU A 193 57.33 -60.44 -23.18
C GLU A 193 56.92 -61.11 -24.51
N LEU A 194 55.79 -60.70 -25.10
CA LEU A 194 55.37 -61.19 -26.43
C LEU A 194 56.35 -60.83 -27.55
N GLU A 195 56.95 -59.64 -27.49
CA GLU A 195 58.02 -59.25 -28.41
C GLU A 195 59.28 -60.12 -28.21
N GLY A 196 59.59 -60.47 -26.96
CA GLY A 196 60.62 -61.47 -26.63
C GLY A 196 60.36 -62.83 -27.27
N ILE A 197 59.12 -63.32 -27.22
CA ILE A 197 58.72 -64.59 -27.86
C ILE A 197 58.86 -64.52 -29.38
N LYS A 198 58.51 -63.38 -30.01
CA LYS A 198 58.72 -63.19 -31.46
C LYS A 198 60.20 -63.33 -31.82
N ASN A 199 61.08 -62.65 -31.09
CA ASN A 199 62.53 -62.73 -31.34
C ASN A 199 63.07 -64.16 -31.12
N TYR A 200 62.53 -64.87 -30.13
CA TYR A 200 62.86 -66.27 -29.89
C TYR A 200 62.42 -67.16 -31.07
N ASN A 201 61.19 -66.99 -31.56
CA ASN A 201 60.68 -67.72 -32.73
C ASN A 201 61.48 -67.44 -34.00
N ASP A 202 61.89 -66.18 -34.21
CA ASP A 202 62.76 -65.79 -35.34
C ASP A 202 64.09 -66.56 -35.27
N LYS A 203 64.66 -66.73 -34.07
CA LYS A 203 65.88 -67.54 -33.85
C LYS A 203 65.65 -69.03 -34.08
N VAL A 204 64.53 -69.59 -33.63
CA VAL A 204 64.21 -71.02 -33.87
C VAL A 204 64.05 -71.30 -35.38
N LEU A 205 63.46 -70.38 -36.14
CA LEU A 205 63.38 -70.50 -37.60
C LEU A 205 64.77 -70.50 -38.26
N GLU A 206 65.71 -69.70 -37.77
CA GLU A 206 67.11 -69.71 -38.23
C GLU A 206 67.80 -71.04 -37.93
N ASP A 207 67.67 -71.53 -36.68
CA ASP A 207 68.23 -72.81 -36.25
C ASP A 207 67.65 -73.99 -37.08
N MET A 208 66.37 -73.94 -37.44
CA MET A 208 65.74 -74.91 -38.33
C MET A 208 66.28 -74.88 -39.75
N GLU A 209 66.59 -73.69 -40.29
CA GLU A 209 67.17 -73.57 -41.63
C GLU A 209 68.57 -74.19 -41.66
N ILE A 210 69.35 -74.01 -40.59
CA ILE A 210 70.65 -74.65 -40.41
C ILE A 210 70.49 -76.17 -40.32
N LEU A 211 69.47 -76.66 -39.60
CA LEU A 211 69.18 -78.08 -39.47
C LEU A 211 68.73 -78.69 -40.81
N ASP A 212 67.83 -78.05 -41.58
CA ASP A 212 67.42 -78.51 -42.92
C ASP A 212 68.63 -78.64 -43.86
N LYS A 213 69.54 -77.65 -43.84
CA LYS A 213 70.80 -77.72 -44.61
C LYS A 213 71.67 -78.91 -44.20
N SER A 214 71.82 -79.14 -42.89
CA SER A 214 72.62 -80.25 -42.37
C SER A 214 72.01 -81.61 -42.74
N VAL A 215 70.69 -81.75 -42.62
CA VAL A 215 69.98 -82.99 -42.96
C VAL A 215 70.01 -83.26 -44.47
N ARG A 216 69.95 -82.23 -45.32
CA ARG A 216 70.16 -82.37 -46.78
C ARG A 216 71.57 -82.84 -47.13
N GLN A 217 72.59 -82.40 -46.41
CA GLN A 217 73.95 -82.91 -46.60
C GLN A 217 74.03 -84.40 -46.25
N ILE A 218 73.37 -84.83 -45.17
CA ILE A 218 73.26 -86.26 -44.82
C ILE A 218 72.53 -87.03 -45.93
N SER A 219 71.46 -86.47 -46.50
CA SER A 219 70.75 -87.05 -47.65
C SER A 219 71.69 -87.30 -48.83
N ALA A 220 72.47 -86.29 -49.23
CA ALA A 220 73.44 -86.40 -50.33
C ALA A 220 74.53 -87.44 -50.05
N ILE A 221 75.04 -87.52 -48.82
CA ILE A 221 75.99 -88.56 -48.41
C ILE A 221 75.34 -89.94 -48.51
N THR A 222 74.09 -90.08 -48.05
CA THR A 222 73.35 -91.34 -48.07
C THR A 222 73.07 -91.81 -49.50
N GLU A 223 72.76 -90.89 -50.42
CA GLU A 223 72.64 -91.19 -51.86
C GLU A 223 73.96 -91.66 -52.47
N ALA A 224 75.08 -91.02 -52.13
CA ALA A 224 76.40 -91.47 -52.57
C ALA A 224 76.74 -92.86 -52.02
N VAL A 225 76.37 -93.18 -50.78
CA VAL A 225 76.54 -94.53 -50.19
C VAL A 225 75.67 -95.56 -50.90
N GLU A 226 74.41 -95.23 -51.22
CA GLU A 226 73.51 -96.09 -52.00
C GLU A 226 74.09 -96.37 -53.39
N GLU A 227 74.63 -95.35 -54.07
CA GLU A 227 75.29 -95.48 -55.37
C GLU A 227 76.54 -96.35 -55.29
N ILE A 228 77.42 -96.12 -54.30
CA ILE A 228 78.61 -96.95 -54.06
C ILE A 228 78.21 -98.40 -53.78
N ALA A 229 77.18 -98.62 -52.97
CA ALA A 229 76.66 -99.96 -52.68
C ALA A 229 76.11 -100.64 -53.95
N SER A 230 75.37 -99.92 -54.80
CA SER A 230 74.89 -100.44 -56.09
C SER A 230 76.03 -100.77 -57.06
N GLN A 231 77.04 -99.90 -57.17
CA GLN A 231 78.25 -100.17 -57.96
C GLN A 231 79.03 -101.37 -57.40
N THR A 232 79.12 -101.50 -56.08
CA THR A 232 79.79 -102.63 -55.41
C THR A 232 79.03 -103.93 -55.65
N HIS A 233 77.69 -103.90 -55.64
CA HIS A 233 76.86 -105.05 -56.01
C HIS A 233 77.09 -105.47 -57.46
N LEU A 234 77.14 -104.51 -58.40
CA LEU A 234 77.45 -104.81 -59.82
C LEU A 234 78.87 -105.35 -60.02
N LEU A 235 79.86 -104.82 -59.29
CA LEU A 235 81.24 -105.33 -59.31
C LEU A 235 81.32 -106.75 -58.74
N ALA A 236 80.64 -107.00 -57.62
CA ALA A 236 80.57 -108.31 -56.98
C ALA A 236 79.81 -109.33 -57.84
N LEU A 237 78.73 -108.92 -58.50
CA LEU A 237 77.98 -109.75 -59.45
C LEU A 237 78.85 -110.11 -60.67
N ASN A 238 79.56 -109.14 -61.25
CA ASN A 238 80.51 -109.39 -62.34
C ASN A 238 81.64 -110.33 -61.90
N ALA A 239 82.16 -110.16 -60.68
CA ALA A 239 83.18 -111.05 -60.12
C ALA A 239 82.64 -112.47 -59.85
N SER A 240 81.39 -112.60 -59.38
CA SER A 240 80.72 -113.89 -59.17
C SER A 240 80.46 -114.63 -60.49
N ILE A 241 80.04 -113.90 -61.54
CA ILE A 241 79.90 -114.42 -62.92
C ILE A 241 81.24 -114.94 -63.45
N GLU A 242 82.32 -114.16 -63.33
CA GLU A 242 83.63 -114.55 -63.86
C GLU A 242 84.28 -115.67 -63.02
N ALA A 243 84.00 -115.72 -61.70
CA ALA A 243 84.37 -116.84 -60.84
C ALA A 243 83.62 -118.14 -61.18
N ALA A 244 82.33 -118.07 -61.53
CA ALA A 244 81.56 -119.20 -62.05
C ALA A 244 82.10 -119.69 -63.40
N ARG A 245 82.63 -118.77 -64.22
CA ARG A 245 83.23 -119.04 -65.54
C ARG A 245 84.58 -119.78 -65.45
N ALA A 246 85.32 -119.60 -64.35
CA ALA A 246 86.60 -120.26 -64.08
C ALA A 246 86.48 -121.70 -63.51
N GLY A 247 85.26 -122.21 -63.31
CA GLY A 247 85.01 -123.59 -62.87
C GLY A 247 85.58 -123.92 -61.48
N GLU A 248 86.20 -125.09 -61.29
CA GLU A 248 86.72 -125.55 -59.98
C GLU A 248 87.76 -124.60 -59.35
N ALA A 249 88.55 -123.87 -60.15
CA ALA A 249 89.56 -122.92 -59.67
C ALA A 249 88.96 -121.61 -59.10
N GLY A 250 87.71 -121.28 -59.46
CA GLY A 250 87.01 -120.05 -59.06
C GLY A 250 86.14 -120.18 -57.81
N LYS A 251 85.92 -121.39 -57.27
CA LYS A 251 84.99 -121.65 -56.16
C LYS A 251 85.23 -120.77 -54.92
N GLY A 252 86.48 -120.56 -54.52
CA GLY A 252 86.81 -119.70 -53.36
C GLY A 252 86.53 -118.22 -53.61
N PHE A 253 86.76 -117.75 -54.84
CA PHE A 253 86.47 -116.37 -55.26
C PHE A 253 84.96 -116.12 -55.42
N ALA A 254 84.21 -117.10 -55.89
CA ALA A 254 82.74 -117.02 -56.00
C ALA A 254 82.09 -116.82 -54.62
N VAL A 255 82.54 -117.53 -53.58
CA VAL A 255 82.04 -117.36 -52.21
C VAL A 255 82.30 -115.95 -51.66
N VAL A 256 83.49 -115.40 -51.92
CA VAL A 256 83.81 -114.02 -51.50
C VAL A 256 83.01 -112.99 -52.28
N ALA A 257 82.83 -113.18 -53.60
CA ALA A 257 82.03 -112.29 -54.43
C ALA A 257 80.54 -112.31 -54.04
N GLU A 258 79.98 -113.48 -53.72
CA GLU A 258 78.61 -113.61 -53.20
C GLU A 258 78.44 -112.89 -51.85
N GLU A 259 79.41 -113.03 -50.93
CA GLU A 259 79.37 -112.35 -49.63
C GLU A 259 79.52 -110.84 -49.75
N VAL A 260 80.36 -110.34 -50.68
CA VAL A 260 80.48 -108.90 -51.01
C VAL A 260 79.20 -108.37 -51.66
N SER A 261 78.57 -109.15 -52.55
CA SER A 261 77.27 -108.79 -53.15
C SER A 261 76.19 -108.64 -52.08
N LYS A 262 76.15 -109.57 -51.12
CA LYS A 262 75.21 -109.53 -50.00
C LYS A 262 75.49 -108.38 -49.03
N LEU A 263 76.76 -108.03 -48.80
CA LEU A 263 77.15 -106.87 -47.99
C LEU A 263 76.77 -105.55 -48.67
N ALA A 264 76.92 -105.50 -50.00
CA ALA A 264 76.51 -104.37 -50.83
C ALA A 264 74.99 -104.20 -50.85
N ASP A 265 74.22 -105.29 -50.96
CA ASP A 265 72.75 -105.27 -50.83
C ASP A 265 72.31 -104.77 -49.46
N ASN A 266 72.88 -105.31 -48.38
CA ASN A 266 72.60 -104.85 -47.02
C ASN A 266 72.97 -103.37 -46.82
N SER A 267 74.04 -102.89 -47.45
CA SER A 267 74.45 -101.49 -47.40
C SER A 267 73.50 -100.59 -48.19
N SER A 268 73.02 -101.04 -49.36
CA SER A 268 72.02 -100.36 -50.17
C SER A 268 70.68 -100.27 -49.43
N ASP A 269 70.21 -101.37 -48.83
CA ASP A 269 68.98 -101.40 -48.04
C ASP A 269 69.09 -100.53 -46.78
N SER A 270 70.25 -100.48 -46.14
CA SER A 270 70.50 -99.59 -44.99
C SER A 270 70.52 -98.13 -45.43
N ALA A 271 71.14 -97.80 -46.56
CA ALA A 271 71.14 -96.46 -47.13
C ALA A 271 69.72 -96.00 -47.50
N LYS A 272 68.89 -96.87 -48.09
CA LYS A 272 67.48 -96.59 -48.36
C LYS A 272 66.69 -96.28 -47.08
N LYS A 273 66.86 -97.07 -46.01
CA LYS A 273 66.22 -96.80 -44.71
C LYS A 273 66.68 -95.47 -44.11
N ILE A 274 67.97 -95.13 -44.21
CA ILE A 274 68.49 -93.82 -43.78
C ILE A 274 67.86 -92.70 -44.62
N LYS A 275 67.74 -92.87 -45.94
CA LYS A 275 67.11 -91.91 -46.85
C LYS A 275 65.64 -91.67 -46.48
N GLU A 276 64.89 -92.71 -46.15
CA GLU A 276 63.51 -92.60 -45.65
C GLU A 276 63.43 -91.80 -44.35
N LEU A 277 64.30 -92.10 -43.37
CA LEU A 277 64.38 -91.35 -42.10
C LEU A 277 64.73 -89.88 -42.33
N VAL A 278 65.72 -89.60 -43.19
CA VAL A 278 66.14 -88.24 -43.56
C VAL A 278 64.99 -87.47 -44.21
N ASN A 279 64.25 -88.10 -45.11
CA ASN A 279 63.07 -87.49 -45.73
C ASN A 279 61.96 -87.21 -44.70
N SER A 280 61.75 -88.11 -43.73
CA SER A 280 60.81 -87.88 -42.62
C SER A 280 61.21 -86.66 -41.80
N ILE A 281 62.49 -86.55 -41.42
CA ILE A 281 63.04 -85.42 -40.65
C ILE A 281 62.88 -84.11 -41.43
N ILE A 282 63.18 -84.09 -42.73
CA ILE A 282 62.97 -82.88 -43.58
C ILE A 282 61.48 -82.48 -43.59
N SER A 283 60.57 -83.45 -43.63
CA SER A 283 59.13 -83.17 -43.57
C SER A 283 58.71 -82.60 -42.21
N GLU A 284 59.23 -83.14 -41.11
CA GLU A 284 58.99 -82.66 -39.75
C GLU A 284 59.53 -81.23 -39.55
N ILE A 285 60.74 -80.93 -40.03
CA ILE A 285 61.34 -79.59 -39.97
C ILE A 285 60.45 -78.59 -40.73
N LYS A 286 59.96 -78.95 -41.92
CA LYS A 286 59.05 -78.09 -42.69
C LYS A 286 57.72 -77.86 -41.96
N GLY A 287 57.15 -78.91 -41.37
CA GLY A 287 55.93 -78.79 -40.57
C GLY A 287 56.11 -77.82 -39.41
N LEU A 288 57.18 -78.00 -38.63
CA LEU A 288 57.47 -77.16 -37.47
C LEU A 288 57.78 -75.70 -37.88
N ALA A 289 58.43 -75.47 -39.02
CA ALA A 289 58.66 -74.13 -39.55
C ALA A 289 57.35 -73.42 -39.96
N VAL A 290 56.36 -74.15 -40.49
CA VAL A 290 55.02 -73.60 -40.78
C VAL A 290 54.31 -73.24 -39.48
N ASP A 291 54.36 -74.09 -38.46
CA ASP A 291 53.72 -73.85 -37.16
C ASP A 291 54.31 -72.61 -36.48
N ILE A 292 55.64 -72.46 -36.47
CA ILE A 292 56.31 -71.28 -35.88
C ILE A 292 55.99 -70.01 -36.66
N LYS A 293 55.92 -70.06 -38.00
CA LYS A 293 55.46 -68.92 -38.81
C LYS A 293 54.00 -68.55 -38.49
N GLY A 294 53.13 -69.55 -38.32
CA GLY A 294 51.77 -69.34 -37.87
C GLY A 294 51.71 -68.65 -36.50
N GLN A 295 52.56 -69.06 -35.56
CA GLN A 295 52.67 -68.44 -34.24
C GLN A 295 53.18 -66.99 -34.31
N ALA A 296 54.16 -66.70 -35.17
CA ALA A 296 54.68 -65.34 -35.37
C ALA A 296 53.61 -64.37 -35.92
N ASP A 297 52.72 -64.85 -36.80
CA ASP A 297 51.58 -64.07 -37.30
C ASP A 297 50.57 -63.77 -36.18
N VAL A 298 50.27 -64.75 -35.32
CA VAL A 298 49.41 -64.57 -34.14
C VAL A 298 50.00 -63.54 -33.18
N ILE A 299 51.31 -63.59 -32.90
CA ILE A 299 51.99 -62.61 -32.04
C ILE A 299 51.91 -61.20 -32.64
N SER A 300 52.10 -61.07 -33.96
CA SER A 300 51.99 -59.78 -34.66
C SER A 300 50.58 -59.20 -34.57
N LYS A 301 49.54 -60.02 -34.72
CA LYS A 301 48.14 -59.61 -34.52
C LYS A 301 47.88 -59.17 -33.08
N ASN A 302 48.41 -59.91 -32.09
CA ASN A 302 48.29 -59.55 -30.68
C ASN A 302 48.95 -58.21 -30.36
N ALA A 303 50.09 -57.89 -30.99
CA ALA A 303 50.74 -56.57 -30.86
C ALA A 303 49.87 -55.42 -31.39
N VAL A 304 49.12 -55.64 -32.48
CA VAL A 304 48.16 -54.62 -32.98
C VAL A 304 47.00 -54.42 -31.99
N TYR A 305 46.48 -55.50 -31.41
CA TYR A 305 45.45 -55.39 -30.36
C TYR A 305 45.96 -54.69 -29.11
N ALA A 306 47.23 -54.93 -28.74
CA ALA A 306 47.93 -54.24 -27.66
C ALA A 306 47.90 -52.73 -27.80
N GLN A 307 48.34 -52.26 -28.97
CA GLN A 307 48.45 -50.84 -29.27
C GLN A 307 47.08 -50.16 -29.18
N LYS A 308 46.05 -50.80 -29.74
CA LYS A 308 44.66 -50.33 -29.63
C LYS A 308 44.18 -50.28 -28.19
N ALA A 309 44.53 -51.26 -27.36
CA ALA A 309 44.17 -51.27 -25.94
C ALA A 309 44.84 -50.11 -25.20
N LEU A 310 46.14 -49.86 -25.44
CA LEU A 310 46.88 -48.73 -24.87
C LEU A 310 46.27 -47.38 -25.28
N GLU A 311 45.92 -47.18 -26.55
CA GLU A 311 45.24 -45.95 -27.01
C GLU A 311 43.89 -45.74 -26.30
N LYS A 312 43.14 -46.82 -26.05
CA LYS A 312 41.88 -46.74 -25.30
C LYS A 312 42.10 -46.41 -23.82
N SER A 313 43.22 -46.83 -23.22
CA SER A 313 43.62 -46.46 -21.86
C SER A 313 43.74 -44.96 -21.68
N ASP A 314 44.47 -44.29 -22.60
CA ASP A 314 44.65 -42.84 -22.54
C ASP A 314 43.31 -42.11 -22.61
N GLY A 315 42.38 -42.63 -23.44
CA GLY A 315 41.00 -42.16 -23.48
C GLY A 315 40.26 -42.30 -22.15
N ILE A 316 40.39 -43.44 -21.47
CA ILE A 316 39.79 -43.69 -20.14
C ILE A 316 40.41 -42.75 -19.10
N SER A 317 41.74 -42.63 -19.08
CA SER A 317 42.46 -41.76 -18.14
C SER A 317 42.03 -40.30 -18.27
N LYS A 318 41.90 -39.81 -19.52
CA LYS A 318 41.39 -38.47 -19.80
C LYS A 318 39.94 -38.29 -19.35
N ALA A 319 39.07 -39.28 -19.60
CA ALA A 319 37.69 -39.25 -19.13
C ALA A 319 37.60 -39.19 -17.59
N MET A 320 38.49 -39.88 -16.88
CA MET A 320 38.58 -39.79 -15.42
C MET A 320 39.05 -38.41 -14.94
N ASP A 321 40.03 -37.80 -15.62
CA ASP A 321 40.46 -36.43 -15.30
C ASP A 321 39.35 -35.40 -15.52
N ASP A 322 38.59 -35.53 -16.60
CA ASP A 322 37.47 -34.64 -16.88
C ASP A 322 36.33 -34.85 -15.86
N ASN A 323 36.10 -36.10 -15.43
CA ASN A 323 35.17 -36.39 -14.33
C ASN A 323 35.61 -35.71 -13.03
N ILE A 324 36.87 -35.90 -12.60
CA ILE A 324 37.43 -35.24 -11.40
C ILE A 324 37.25 -33.72 -11.45
N LYS A 325 37.49 -33.08 -12.61
CA LYS A 325 37.28 -31.63 -12.77
C LYS A 325 35.81 -31.26 -12.62
N ALA A 326 34.91 -31.98 -13.27
CA ALA A 326 33.47 -31.73 -13.19
C ALA A 326 32.95 -31.89 -11.75
N THR A 327 33.38 -32.93 -11.05
CA THR A 327 32.95 -33.18 -9.67
C THR A 327 33.53 -32.14 -8.69
N ASN A 328 34.77 -31.69 -8.87
CA ASN A 328 35.32 -30.59 -8.07
C ASN A 328 34.57 -29.27 -8.30
N ALA A 329 34.09 -29.03 -9.52
CA ALA A 329 33.23 -27.87 -9.79
C ALA A 329 31.89 -27.97 -9.03
N ILE A 330 31.32 -29.18 -8.91
CA ILE A 330 30.12 -29.41 -8.08
C ILE A 330 30.41 -29.10 -6.61
N VAL A 331 31.53 -29.57 -6.05
CA VAL A 331 31.92 -29.27 -4.66
C VAL A 331 31.99 -27.75 -4.42
N LYS A 332 32.63 -27.01 -5.33
CA LYS A 332 32.69 -25.55 -5.23
C LYS A 332 31.31 -24.90 -5.29
N LEU A 333 30.45 -25.33 -6.21
CA LEU A 333 29.08 -24.81 -6.31
C LEU A 333 28.26 -25.08 -5.05
N THR A 334 28.44 -26.24 -4.41
CA THR A 334 27.75 -26.56 -3.14
C THR A 334 28.26 -25.70 -1.99
N GLU A 335 29.55 -25.34 -1.96
CA GLU A 335 30.10 -24.41 -0.97
C GLU A 335 29.51 -22.99 -1.16
N ASP A 336 29.39 -22.52 -2.40
CA ASP A 336 28.74 -21.25 -2.72
C ASP A 336 27.24 -21.27 -2.34
N GLN A 337 26.54 -22.39 -2.60
CA GLN A 337 25.14 -22.57 -2.20
C GLN A 337 24.96 -22.52 -0.67
N ARG A 338 25.88 -23.11 0.09
CA ARG A 338 25.85 -23.07 1.56
C ARG A 338 25.92 -21.63 2.10
N ALA A 339 26.81 -20.80 1.55
CA ALA A 339 26.89 -19.39 1.92
C ALA A 339 25.58 -18.63 1.59
N LYS A 340 24.94 -18.95 0.46
CA LYS A 340 23.65 -18.37 0.09
C LYS A 340 22.51 -18.81 0.98
N ILE A 341 22.55 -20.04 1.49
CA ILE A 341 21.59 -20.54 2.47
C ILE A 341 21.69 -19.74 3.77
N GLU A 342 22.89 -19.47 4.26
CA GLU A 342 23.11 -18.62 5.44
C GLU A 342 22.55 -17.20 5.25
N ASP A 343 22.78 -16.60 4.08
CA ASP A 343 22.19 -15.29 3.72
C ASP A 343 20.65 -15.32 3.79
N ILE A 344 20.03 -16.38 3.26
CA ILE A 344 18.57 -16.55 3.28
C ILE A 344 18.05 -16.75 4.70
N THR A 345 18.73 -17.56 5.53
CA THR A 345 18.37 -17.75 6.94
C THR A 345 18.40 -16.42 7.69
N CYS A 346 19.43 -15.60 7.49
CA CYS A 346 19.49 -14.27 8.10
C CYS A 346 18.33 -13.36 7.62
N ALA A 347 17.98 -13.41 6.34
CA ALA A 347 16.85 -12.65 5.80
C ALA A 347 15.50 -13.09 6.41
N ILE A 348 15.31 -14.40 6.63
CA ILE A 348 14.13 -14.96 7.31
C ILE A 348 14.02 -14.43 8.75
N ASP A 349 15.13 -14.37 9.49
CA ASP A 349 15.13 -13.84 10.85
C ASP A 349 14.75 -12.35 10.89
N VAL A 350 15.20 -11.55 9.92
CA VAL A 350 14.79 -10.16 9.76
C VAL A 350 13.29 -10.05 9.45
N ILE A 351 12.76 -10.91 8.56
CA ILE A 351 11.32 -10.95 8.26
C ILE A 351 10.51 -11.30 9.51
N ASN A 352 10.97 -12.25 10.33
CA ASN A 352 10.32 -12.59 11.59
C ASN A 352 10.28 -11.41 12.56
N GLN A 353 11.36 -10.65 12.70
CA GLN A 353 11.40 -9.45 13.54
C GLN A 353 10.41 -8.38 13.04
N ILE A 354 10.37 -8.13 11.73
CA ILE A 354 9.41 -7.19 11.12
C ILE A 354 7.97 -7.66 11.34
N THR A 355 7.71 -8.96 11.21
CA THR A 355 6.39 -9.55 11.42
C THR A 355 5.92 -9.34 12.87
N GLN A 356 6.81 -9.54 13.85
CA GLN A 356 6.51 -9.25 15.26
C GLN A 356 6.28 -7.76 15.52
N HIS A 357 7.09 -6.89 14.90
CA HIS A 357 6.91 -5.45 15.00
C HIS A 357 5.55 -5.00 14.45
N ASN A 358 5.18 -5.49 13.26
CA ASN A 358 3.89 -5.20 12.64
C ASN A 358 2.71 -5.70 13.49
N ALA A 359 2.85 -6.85 14.16
CA ALA A 359 1.84 -7.35 15.09
C ALA A 359 1.65 -6.38 16.27
N ALA A 360 2.74 -5.92 16.89
CA ALA A 360 2.70 -4.96 17.99
C ALA A 360 2.10 -3.62 17.56
N THR A 361 2.53 -3.07 16.42
CA THR A 361 1.98 -1.83 15.86
C THR A 361 0.49 -1.96 15.55
N SER A 362 0.05 -3.12 15.04
CA SER A 362 -1.38 -3.35 14.77
C SER A 362 -2.21 -3.33 16.06
N GLN A 363 -1.68 -3.87 17.16
CA GLN A 363 -2.31 -3.81 18.49
C GLN A 363 -2.37 -2.37 19.02
N GLU A 364 -1.30 -1.60 18.88
CA GLU A 364 -1.26 -0.18 19.29
C GLU A 364 -2.26 0.68 18.51
N ILE A 365 -2.36 0.49 17.19
CA ILE A 365 -3.34 1.21 16.38
C ILE A 365 -4.77 0.79 16.76
N THR A 366 -5.00 -0.50 17.04
CA THR A 366 -6.31 -0.98 17.52
C THR A 366 -6.69 -0.28 18.82
N ALA A 367 -5.79 -0.21 19.80
CA ALA A 367 -6.03 0.48 21.07
C ALA A 367 -6.32 1.97 20.86
N SER A 368 -5.52 2.65 20.03
CA SER A 368 -5.70 4.07 19.72
C SER A 368 -7.04 4.35 19.03
N THR A 369 -7.48 3.43 18.15
CA THR A 369 -8.77 3.52 17.46
C THR A 369 -9.94 3.34 18.42
N GLN A 370 -9.80 2.44 19.40
CA GLN A 370 -10.78 2.27 20.48
C GLN A 370 -10.90 3.54 21.33
N GLU A 371 -9.78 4.17 21.69
CA GLU A 371 -9.76 5.43 22.43
C GLU A 371 -10.40 6.57 21.63
N GLN A 372 -10.11 6.68 20.34
CA GLN A 372 -10.76 7.66 19.46
C GLN A 372 -12.28 7.50 19.47
N GLN A 373 -12.78 6.26 19.43
CA GLN A 373 -14.21 6.01 19.49
C GLN A 373 -14.84 6.51 20.80
N SER A 374 -14.18 6.31 21.94
CA SER A 374 -14.64 6.86 23.22
C SER A 374 -14.61 8.39 23.26
N ILE A 375 -13.60 9.02 22.65
CA ILE A 375 -13.53 10.48 22.54
C ILE A 375 -14.69 11.04 21.71
N ILE A 376 -15.06 10.37 20.63
CA ILE A 376 -16.18 10.77 19.78
C ILE A 376 -17.50 10.72 20.56
N GLU A 377 -17.73 9.70 21.39
CA GLU A 377 -18.90 9.62 22.28
C GLU A 377 -18.96 10.81 23.25
N MET A 378 -17.83 11.16 23.87
CA MET A 378 -17.74 12.34 24.74
C MET A 378 -18.02 13.67 23.99
N ILE A 379 -17.62 13.76 22.72
CA ILE A 379 -17.93 14.92 21.87
C ILE A 379 -19.44 15.01 21.63
N TYR A 380 -20.12 13.90 21.34
CA TYR A 380 -21.58 13.89 21.19
C TYR A 380 -22.29 14.34 22.47
N ASP A 381 -21.87 13.83 23.63
CA ASP A 381 -22.45 14.25 24.92
C ASP A 381 -22.26 15.75 25.15
N SER A 382 -21.08 16.28 24.82
CA SER A 382 -20.77 17.70 24.92
C SER A 382 -21.63 18.56 23.98
N ILE A 383 -21.88 18.09 22.76
CA ILE A 383 -22.77 18.75 21.79
C ILE A 383 -24.21 18.80 22.32
N VAL A 384 -24.71 17.68 22.85
CA VAL A 384 -26.06 17.62 23.44
C VAL A 384 -26.17 18.57 24.62
N TYR A 385 -25.18 18.58 25.52
CA TYR A 385 -25.15 19.50 26.64
C TYR A 385 -25.15 20.97 26.19
N LEU A 386 -24.31 21.32 25.21
CA LEU A 386 -24.22 22.68 24.67
C LEU A 386 -25.54 23.14 24.05
N ASN A 387 -26.18 22.28 23.24
CA ASN A 387 -27.47 22.61 22.63
C ASN A 387 -28.56 22.85 23.70
N ASN A 388 -28.63 21.99 24.72
CA ASN A 388 -29.57 22.16 25.83
C ASN A 388 -29.31 23.46 26.60
N ALA A 389 -28.05 23.83 26.83
CA ALA A 389 -27.68 25.07 27.51
C ALA A 389 -28.07 26.32 26.69
N ILE A 390 -27.91 26.26 25.37
CA ILE A 390 -28.34 27.32 24.46
C ILE A 390 -29.86 27.44 24.44
N GLU A 391 -30.58 26.32 24.32
CA GLU A 391 -32.05 26.31 24.36
C GLU A 391 -32.60 26.86 25.68
N TYR A 392 -32.05 26.43 26.81
CA TYR A 392 -32.41 26.96 28.12
C TYR A 392 -32.18 28.47 28.21
N SER A 393 -31.03 28.95 27.75
CA SER A 393 -30.71 30.37 27.80
C SER A 393 -31.57 31.20 26.83
N ASN A 394 -31.91 30.65 25.66
CA ASN A 394 -32.90 31.25 24.75
C ASN A 394 -34.27 31.37 25.41
N SER A 395 -34.67 30.39 26.24
CA SER A 395 -35.93 30.46 26.97
C SER A 395 -35.96 31.65 27.95
N ILE A 396 -34.84 31.92 28.64
CA ILE A 396 -34.69 33.08 29.53
C ILE A 396 -34.80 34.40 28.75
N ILE A 397 -34.13 34.50 27.60
CA ILE A 397 -34.20 35.70 26.76
C ILE A 397 -35.59 35.88 26.16
N SER A 398 -36.23 34.80 25.74
CA SER A 398 -37.60 34.80 25.24
C SER A 398 -38.58 35.31 26.29
N ASP A 399 -38.41 34.98 27.58
CA ASP A 399 -39.26 35.48 28.68
C ASP A 399 -39.33 37.01 28.75
N PHE A 400 -38.25 37.73 28.42
CA PHE A 400 -38.26 39.21 28.35
C PHE A 400 -39.16 39.75 27.23
N THR A 401 -39.45 38.94 26.23
CA THR A 401 -40.22 39.31 25.03
C THR A 401 -41.60 38.66 24.95
N LYS A 402 -41.88 37.60 25.74
CA LYS A 402 -43.09 36.77 25.65
C LYS A 402 -44.41 37.53 25.82
N GLY A 403 -44.42 38.61 26.59
CA GLY A 403 -45.63 39.40 26.80
C GLY A 403 -45.84 40.52 25.76
N PHE A 404 -45.01 40.58 24.71
CA PHE A 404 -45.24 41.48 23.58
C PHE A 404 -46.56 41.15 22.89
N LYS A 405 -47.39 42.18 22.72
CA LYS A 405 -48.69 42.11 22.05
C LYS A 405 -48.70 43.09 20.90
N ILE A 406 -49.06 42.60 19.72
CA ILE A 406 -49.29 43.43 18.54
C ILE A 406 -50.54 44.28 18.79
N THR A 407 -50.37 45.60 18.86
CA THR A 407 -51.48 46.54 18.97
C THR A 407 -52.16 46.72 17.59
N PRO A 408 -53.41 47.18 17.54
CA PRO A 408 -54.07 47.51 16.27
C PRO A 408 -53.27 48.51 15.41
N GLU A 409 -52.58 49.46 16.06
CA GLU A 409 -51.69 50.42 15.39
C GLU A 409 -50.49 49.74 14.72
N ILE A 410 -49.84 48.78 15.41
CA ILE A 410 -48.75 48.00 14.82
C ILE A 410 -49.26 47.18 13.64
N LYS A 411 -50.45 46.59 13.75
CA LYS A 411 -51.05 45.83 12.64
C LYS A 411 -51.28 46.73 11.41
N GLU A 412 -51.79 47.94 11.61
CA GLU A 412 -51.97 48.90 10.53
C GLU A 412 -50.62 49.29 9.88
N LYS A 413 -49.56 49.48 10.67
CA LYS A 413 -48.20 49.71 10.15
C LYS A 413 -47.71 48.55 9.30
N VAL A 414 -47.91 47.31 9.77
CA VAL A 414 -47.54 46.09 9.03
C VAL A 414 -48.31 45.98 7.71
N ASP A 415 -49.62 46.24 7.71
CA ASP A 415 -50.43 46.18 6.49
C ASP A 415 -50.00 47.25 5.46
N LYS A 416 -49.72 48.48 5.92
CA LYS A 416 -49.21 49.57 5.07
C LYS A 416 -47.81 49.29 4.51
N ALA A 417 -46.90 48.78 5.35
CA ALA A 417 -45.57 48.38 4.90
C ALA A 417 -45.65 47.24 3.89
N LYS A 418 -46.53 46.24 4.12
CA LYS A 418 -46.73 45.14 3.19
C LYS A 418 -47.12 45.66 1.80
N GLN A 419 -48.12 46.54 1.75
CA GLN A 419 -48.57 47.13 0.50
C GLN A 419 -47.46 47.91 -0.21
N LEU A 420 -46.64 48.67 0.54
CA LEU A 420 -45.50 49.39 -0.01
C LEU A 420 -44.45 48.42 -0.60
N VAL A 421 -44.09 47.37 0.13
CA VAL A 421 -43.06 46.41 -0.33
C VAL A 421 -43.55 45.61 -1.54
N GLU A 422 -44.84 45.27 -1.60
CA GLU A 422 -45.46 44.65 -2.78
C GLU A 422 -45.51 45.60 -3.99
N GLU A 423 -45.72 46.90 -3.78
CA GLU A 423 -45.60 47.91 -4.84
C GLU A 423 -44.15 48.03 -5.33
N ILE A 424 -43.18 48.07 -4.42
CA ILE A 424 -41.76 48.15 -4.78
C ILE A 424 -41.35 46.89 -5.56
N SER A 425 -41.76 45.69 -5.14
CA SER A 425 -41.35 44.44 -5.79
C SER A 425 -41.87 44.28 -7.22
N THR A 426 -42.94 44.98 -7.56
CA THR A 426 -43.56 45.01 -8.90
C THR A 426 -43.21 46.25 -9.72
N SER A 427 -42.44 47.19 -9.15
CA SER A 427 -42.07 48.45 -9.79
C SER A 427 -41.10 48.25 -10.98
N HIS A 428 -41.14 49.18 -11.93
CA HIS A 428 -40.17 49.17 -13.03
C HIS A 428 -38.77 49.53 -12.52
N GLU A 429 -38.69 50.34 -11.46
CA GLU A 429 -37.48 50.86 -10.85
C GLU A 429 -36.65 49.76 -10.17
N ILE A 430 -37.26 48.85 -9.39
CA ILE A 430 -36.53 47.76 -8.70
C ILE A 430 -35.86 46.77 -9.67
N LEU A 431 -36.41 46.64 -10.89
CA LEU A 431 -35.93 45.71 -11.92
C LEU A 431 -34.82 46.29 -12.80
N ASN A 432 -34.73 47.62 -12.90
CA ASN A 432 -33.89 48.31 -13.89
C ASN A 432 -32.85 49.27 -13.28
N LEU A 433 -33.09 49.84 -12.10
CA LEU A 433 -32.11 50.69 -11.42
C LEU A 433 -31.07 49.83 -10.68
N LYS A 434 -29.86 50.36 -10.56
CA LYS A 434 -28.72 49.71 -9.88
C LYS A 434 -27.96 50.73 -9.03
N GLY A 435 -27.24 50.25 -8.02
CA GLY A 435 -26.34 51.07 -7.19
C GLY A 435 -27.03 52.30 -6.57
N GLU A 436 -26.42 53.47 -6.71
CA GLU A 436 -26.91 54.72 -6.10
C GLU A 436 -28.28 55.18 -6.61
N GLU A 437 -28.65 54.88 -7.86
CA GLU A 437 -29.97 55.26 -8.38
C GLU A 437 -31.08 54.45 -7.72
N LEU A 438 -30.85 53.14 -7.54
CA LEU A 438 -31.77 52.29 -6.79
C LEU A 438 -31.83 52.71 -5.32
N ARG A 439 -30.68 53.05 -4.72
CA ARG A 439 -30.62 53.53 -3.33
C ARG A 439 -31.48 54.77 -3.12
N LYS A 440 -31.40 55.77 -4.02
CA LYS A 440 -32.24 56.97 -3.98
C LYS A 440 -33.73 56.65 -4.08
N TYR A 441 -34.09 55.70 -4.95
CA TYR A 441 -35.47 55.23 -5.05
C TYR A 441 -35.95 54.58 -3.74
N LEU A 442 -35.18 53.67 -3.15
CA LEU A 442 -35.52 53.03 -1.87
C LEU A 442 -35.64 54.05 -0.73
N ILE A 443 -34.74 55.03 -0.65
CA ILE A 443 -34.82 56.15 0.31
C ILE A 443 -36.10 56.96 0.09
N SER A 444 -36.48 57.23 -1.16
CA SER A 444 -37.73 57.96 -1.44
C SER A 444 -38.97 57.21 -0.96
N LYS A 445 -38.98 55.87 -1.10
CA LYS A 445 -40.07 55.01 -0.63
C LYS A 445 -40.07 54.87 0.89
N GLN A 446 -38.90 54.74 1.52
CA GLN A 446 -38.77 54.77 2.99
C GLN A 446 -39.33 56.07 3.55
N ASN A 447 -38.95 57.24 2.99
CA ASN A 447 -39.43 58.55 3.46
C ASN A 447 -40.94 58.79 3.26
N SER A 448 -41.61 57.97 2.44
CA SER A 448 -43.08 58.03 2.29
C SER A 448 -43.82 57.45 3.49
N VAL A 449 -43.14 56.68 4.34
CA VAL A 449 -43.69 56.00 5.52
C VAL A 449 -42.75 56.14 6.71
N ASP A 450 -43.16 56.93 7.70
CA ASP A 450 -42.33 57.36 8.84
C ASP A 450 -41.88 56.26 9.82
N PHE A 451 -42.49 55.07 9.75
CA PHE A 451 -42.17 53.92 10.60
C PHE A 451 -41.31 52.85 9.92
N ILE A 452 -40.92 53.03 8.66
CA ILE A 452 -40.00 52.10 7.97
C ILE A 452 -38.57 52.47 8.29
N GLU A 453 -37.83 51.51 8.81
CA GLU A 453 -36.47 51.67 9.29
C GLU A 453 -35.43 51.39 8.21
N LEU A 454 -35.68 50.39 7.39
CA LEU A 454 -34.78 49.95 6.33
C LEU A 454 -35.61 49.35 5.20
N ILE A 455 -35.28 49.70 3.96
CA ILE A 455 -35.71 48.96 2.77
C ILE A 455 -34.46 48.42 2.08
N SER A 456 -34.46 47.14 1.75
CA SER A 456 -33.33 46.49 1.09
C SER A 456 -33.76 45.71 -0.13
N PHE A 457 -32.96 45.78 -1.19
CA PHE A 457 -32.95 44.83 -2.28
C PHE A 457 -31.95 43.71 -1.96
N ILE A 458 -32.45 42.47 -1.90
CA ILE A 458 -31.66 41.27 -1.64
C ILE A 458 -31.55 40.49 -2.94
N ASN A 459 -30.32 40.15 -3.33
CA ASN A 459 -30.09 39.34 -4.53
C ASN A 459 -30.45 37.86 -4.30
N LYS A 460 -30.37 37.05 -5.35
CA LYS A 460 -30.67 35.60 -5.30
C LYS A 460 -29.78 34.80 -4.34
N ASP A 461 -28.61 35.31 -3.98
CA ASP A 461 -27.63 34.64 -3.14
C ASP A 461 -27.84 35.01 -1.65
N GLY A 462 -28.83 35.86 -1.34
CA GLY A 462 -29.17 36.27 0.02
C GLY A 462 -28.36 37.45 0.55
N TYR A 463 -27.70 38.18 -0.34
CA TYR A 463 -26.91 39.36 0.04
C TYR A 463 -27.70 40.66 -0.21
N GLN A 464 -27.70 41.55 0.78
CA GLN A 464 -28.30 42.89 0.70
C GLN A 464 -27.45 43.80 -0.23
N GLU A 465 -27.75 43.77 -1.52
CA GLU A 465 -26.99 44.48 -2.57
C GLU A 465 -27.21 46.00 -2.50
N VAL A 466 -28.45 46.46 -2.26
CA VAL A 466 -28.77 47.89 -2.11
C VAL A 466 -29.72 48.11 -0.93
N THR A 467 -29.34 48.99 -0.01
CA THR A 467 -30.06 49.30 1.22
C THR A 467 -30.36 50.80 1.28
N SER A 468 -31.52 51.18 1.84
CA SER A 468 -31.89 52.57 2.02
C SER A 468 -31.08 53.26 3.14
N GLU A 469 -30.62 52.49 4.11
CA GLU A 469 -29.68 52.90 5.16
C GLU A 469 -28.29 52.26 4.95
N ASP A 470 -27.25 52.82 5.57
CA ASP A 470 -25.89 52.26 5.50
C ASP A 470 -25.72 51.07 6.46
N VAL A 471 -26.10 49.89 5.97
CA VAL A 471 -25.98 48.62 6.71
C VAL A 471 -24.51 48.14 6.70
N PRO A 472 -23.90 47.88 7.88
CA PRO A 472 -22.55 47.32 7.99
C PRO A 472 -22.41 45.98 7.27
N GLU A 473 -21.21 45.70 6.74
CA GLU A 473 -20.94 44.49 5.96
C GLU A 473 -21.30 43.19 6.68
N GLU A 474 -21.07 43.14 8.00
CA GLU A 474 -21.39 42.00 8.88
C GLU A 474 -22.89 41.70 9.01
N HIS A 475 -23.76 42.57 8.52
CA HIS A 475 -25.22 42.43 8.55
C HIS A 475 -25.86 42.28 7.16
N ARG A 476 -25.06 42.29 6.08
CA ARG A 476 -25.57 42.23 4.70
C ARG A 476 -25.89 40.82 4.21
N ASP A 477 -25.26 39.79 4.77
CA ASP A 477 -25.61 38.41 4.48
C ASP A 477 -26.83 37.98 5.28
N VAL A 478 -27.95 37.77 4.59
CA VAL A 478 -29.22 37.28 5.13
C VAL A 478 -29.65 35.98 4.48
N SER A 479 -28.73 35.26 3.83
CA SER A 479 -28.99 34.00 3.12
C SER A 479 -29.60 32.92 4.03
N ALA A 480 -29.21 32.89 5.30
CA ALA A 480 -29.73 31.95 6.29
C ALA A 480 -31.06 32.40 6.94
N ARG A 481 -31.54 33.62 6.67
CA ARG A 481 -32.70 34.18 7.38
C ARG A 481 -34.02 33.59 6.85
N PRO A 482 -34.96 33.18 7.73
CA PRO A 482 -36.22 32.56 7.31
C PRO A 482 -37.04 33.41 6.31
N TYR A 483 -37.03 34.73 6.49
CA TYR A 483 -37.75 35.64 5.61
C TYR A 483 -37.18 35.65 4.19
N PHE A 484 -35.87 35.51 4.02
CA PHE A 484 -35.24 35.46 2.70
C PHE A 484 -35.48 34.10 2.04
N LEU A 485 -35.30 33.00 2.77
CA LEU A 485 -35.54 31.64 2.27
C LEU A 485 -36.98 31.46 1.77
N LYS A 486 -37.96 32.09 2.44
CA LYS A 486 -39.36 32.07 2.02
C LYS A 486 -39.66 33.02 0.86
N ALA A 487 -39.09 34.22 0.87
CA ALA A 487 -39.23 35.15 -0.24
C ALA A 487 -38.61 34.59 -1.53
N ILE A 488 -37.42 33.99 -1.49
CA ILE A 488 -36.77 33.43 -2.68
C ILE A 488 -37.54 32.22 -3.24
N SER A 489 -38.25 31.47 -2.39
CA SER A 489 -39.19 30.40 -2.82
C SER A 489 -40.49 30.93 -3.43
N GLY A 490 -40.69 32.25 -3.50
CA GLY A 490 -41.84 32.89 -4.13
C GLY A 490 -42.98 33.24 -3.17
N GLU A 491 -42.78 33.14 -1.85
CA GLU A 491 -43.80 33.45 -0.83
C GLU A 491 -43.47 34.74 -0.09
N THR A 492 -44.43 35.68 -0.01
CA THR A 492 -44.28 36.82 0.91
C THR A 492 -44.22 36.33 2.35
N PHE A 493 -43.20 36.75 3.08
CA PHE A 493 -43.00 36.37 4.48
C PHE A 493 -43.04 37.60 5.39
N ILE A 494 -43.75 37.46 6.51
CA ILE A 494 -43.77 38.44 7.60
C ILE A 494 -43.15 37.76 8.81
N SER A 495 -42.07 38.32 9.34
CA SER A 495 -41.39 37.75 10.49
C SER A 495 -42.24 37.87 11.76
N GLU A 496 -41.94 37.00 12.72
CA GLU A 496 -42.27 37.30 14.10
C GLU A 496 -41.54 38.57 14.55
N VAL A 497 -41.99 39.13 15.68
CA VAL A 497 -41.40 40.32 16.27
C VAL A 497 -40.02 39.97 16.82
N TYR A 498 -39.00 40.71 16.43
CA TYR A 498 -37.63 40.51 16.91
C TYR A 498 -36.94 41.84 17.17
N VAL A 499 -35.77 41.82 17.80
CA VAL A 499 -34.96 43.03 17.99
C VAL A 499 -33.92 43.13 16.88
N SER A 500 -33.97 44.20 16.10
CA SER A 500 -33.07 44.45 14.98
C SER A 500 -31.61 44.49 15.41
N THR A 501 -30.77 43.79 14.65
CA THR A 501 -29.30 43.77 14.85
C THR A 501 -28.64 45.08 14.42
N PHE A 502 -29.30 45.82 13.51
CA PHE A 502 -28.83 47.09 12.99
C PHE A 502 -29.17 48.24 13.95
N THR A 503 -30.41 48.33 14.43
CA THR A 503 -30.89 49.51 15.19
C THR A 503 -31.20 49.24 16.65
N ASN A 504 -31.30 47.97 17.06
CA ASN A 504 -31.79 47.56 18.38
C ASN A 504 -33.25 47.93 18.66
N ASN A 505 -34.04 48.19 17.61
CA ASN A 505 -35.48 48.43 17.72
C ASN A 505 -36.27 47.13 17.61
N TYR A 506 -37.48 47.11 18.18
CA TYR A 506 -38.43 46.05 17.87
C TYR A 506 -38.85 46.19 16.42
N ASN A 507 -38.60 45.14 15.62
CA ASN A 507 -38.91 45.13 14.22
C ASN A 507 -39.80 43.94 13.84
N ILE A 508 -40.60 44.17 12.80
CA ILE A 508 -41.15 43.13 11.94
C ILE A 508 -40.53 43.34 10.57
N THR A 509 -40.03 42.27 9.99
CA THR A 509 -39.52 42.27 8.62
C THR A 509 -40.57 41.71 7.69
N ILE A 510 -40.81 42.42 6.59
CA ILE A 510 -41.60 41.92 5.46
C ILE A 510 -40.65 41.69 4.30
N ALA A 511 -40.62 40.46 3.79
CA ALA A 511 -39.85 40.10 2.60
C ALA A 511 -40.80 39.65 1.49
N VAL A 512 -40.71 40.28 0.33
CA VAL A 512 -41.55 40.00 -0.84
C VAL A 512 -40.65 39.59 -2.02
N PRO A 513 -40.95 38.48 -2.72
CA PRO A 513 -40.23 38.08 -3.93
C PRO A 513 -40.29 39.14 -5.03
N ILE A 514 -39.20 39.24 -5.79
CA ILE A 514 -39.15 39.99 -7.05
C ILE A 514 -39.15 39.00 -8.20
N PHE A 515 -40.12 39.11 -9.10
CA PHE A 515 -40.24 38.24 -10.26
C PHE A 515 -39.77 38.94 -11.53
N LYS A 516 -38.98 38.23 -12.34
CA LYS A 516 -38.66 38.61 -13.72
C LYS A 516 -38.82 37.37 -14.61
N ASN A 517 -39.67 37.46 -15.63
CA ASN A 517 -39.97 36.33 -16.54
C ASN A 517 -40.37 35.04 -15.80
N ASN A 518 -41.23 35.15 -14.78
CA ASN A 518 -41.73 34.03 -13.97
C ASN A 518 -40.67 33.29 -13.13
N ALA A 519 -39.48 33.87 -12.96
CA ALA A 519 -38.45 33.40 -12.04
C ALA A 519 -38.17 34.45 -10.95
N THR A 520 -37.93 34.00 -9.72
CA THR A 520 -37.52 34.89 -8.62
C THR A 520 -36.09 35.34 -8.84
N VAL A 521 -35.86 36.65 -8.91
CA VAL A 521 -34.53 37.24 -9.14
C VAL A 521 -33.91 37.86 -7.89
N GLY A 522 -34.68 37.94 -6.82
CA GLY A 522 -34.30 38.51 -5.53
C GLY A 522 -35.54 38.75 -4.66
N ALA A 523 -35.38 39.53 -3.60
CA ALA A 523 -36.47 39.94 -2.73
C ALA A 523 -36.32 41.41 -2.34
N VAL A 524 -37.46 42.09 -2.13
CA VAL A 524 -37.50 43.37 -1.42
C VAL A 524 -37.81 43.08 0.03
N LEU A 525 -37.03 43.66 0.92
CA LEU A 525 -37.21 43.61 2.35
C LEU A 525 -37.57 45.00 2.86
N ALA A 526 -38.50 45.08 3.82
CA ALA A 526 -38.62 46.24 4.68
C ALA A 526 -38.68 45.86 6.15
N ASP A 527 -37.92 46.58 6.96
CA ASP A 527 -37.95 46.50 8.41
C ASP A 527 -38.83 47.63 8.97
N ILE A 528 -39.77 47.24 9.82
CA ILE A 528 -40.79 48.12 10.38
C ILE A 528 -40.43 48.40 11.83
N ASN A 529 -40.17 49.66 12.17
CA ASN A 529 -39.91 50.06 13.55
C ASN A 529 -41.21 50.07 14.36
N LEU A 530 -41.27 49.18 15.36
CA LEU A 530 -42.41 49.04 16.26
C LEU A 530 -42.29 49.89 17.53
N ASN A 531 -41.19 50.61 17.71
CA ASN A 531 -41.03 51.44 18.89
C ASN A 531 -41.97 52.64 18.87
N GLN A 532 -42.47 53.01 20.05
CA GLN A 532 -43.29 54.21 20.21
C GLN A 532 -42.37 55.42 20.41
N ASN A 533 -42.61 56.50 19.67
CA ASN A 533 -41.90 57.78 19.83
C ASN A 533 -42.41 58.59 21.03
#